data_AF-A0A7J3ZBQ2-F1
#
_entry.id   AF-A0A7J3ZBQ2-F1
#
_cell.length_a   1.000
_cell.length_b   1.000
_cell.length_c   1.000
_cell.angle_alpha   90.00
_cell.angle_beta   90.00
_cell.angle_gamma   90.00
#
_symmetry.space_group_name_H-M   'P 1'
#
loop_
_entity.id
_entity.type
_entity.pdbx_description
1 polymer ?
#
loop_
_entity_poly.entity_id
_entity_poly.type
_entity_poly.pdbx_seq_one_letter_code
_entity_poly.pdbx_strand_id
1 'polypeptide(L)'
;METEKIVTTKMDTLARLGCFKPIYLLRDLISRGELERAKNLFGSVVEDLKRFSKDLSEISQETSKYRNISRLAPTDALKAAESFLAILKSKVFSSPSGVRLCIYIQPHLEVIYTNLSNMREDLARGLKTGSTSSLEKTLKDLEAYIAYVARYIRDLLQIINEL
;
A
#
# COMPACT_ATOMS: atom_id res chain seq x y z
N MET A 1 -6.93 -7.97 33.13
CA MET A 1 -5.70 -8.77 32.96
C MET A 1 -5.61 -9.46 31.59
N GLU A 2 -6.61 -10.24 31.14
CA GLU A 2 -6.53 -10.91 29.82
C GLU A 2 -6.65 -9.94 28.63
N THR A 3 -7.59 -8.97 28.70
CA THR A 3 -7.80 -7.95 27.66
C THR A 3 -6.58 -7.05 27.46
N GLU A 4 -5.95 -6.62 28.55
CA GLU A 4 -4.72 -5.82 28.52
C GLU A 4 -3.56 -6.59 27.87
N LYS A 5 -3.45 -7.89 28.14
CA LYS A 5 -2.44 -8.77 27.54
C LYS A 5 -2.66 -8.92 26.04
N ILE A 6 -3.91 -9.10 25.58
CA ILE A 6 -4.25 -9.21 24.16
C ILE A 6 -3.95 -7.91 23.42
N VAL A 7 -4.35 -6.76 23.97
CA VAL A 7 -4.10 -5.45 23.37
C VAL A 7 -2.60 -5.18 23.30
N THR A 8 -1.85 -5.41 24.39
CA THR A 8 -0.40 -5.17 24.42
C THR A 8 0.36 -6.08 23.44
N THR A 9 -0.01 -7.36 23.33
CA THR A 9 0.66 -8.30 22.42
C THR A 9 0.44 -7.95 20.95
N LYS A 10 -0.74 -7.40 20.59
CA LYS A 10 -1.06 -7.03 19.20
C LYS A 10 -0.71 -5.57 18.86
N MET A 11 -0.37 -4.74 19.86
CA MET A 11 0.14 -3.39 19.64
C MET A 11 1.50 -3.38 18.92
N ASP A 12 2.33 -4.41 19.12
CA ASP A 12 3.60 -4.53 18.40
C ASP A 12 3.40 -4.73 16.89
N THR A 13 2.37 -5.47 16.49
CA THR A 13 1.99 -5.61 15.07
C THR A 13 1.52 -4.28 14.48
N LEU A 14 0.73 -3.49 15.22
CA LEU A 14 0.40 -2.12 14.82
C LEU A 14 1.66 -1.24 14.70
N ALA A 15 2.69 -1.47 15.53
CA ALA A 15 3.92 -0.70 15.48
C ALA A 15 4.72 -0.99 14.21
N ARG A 16 4.74 -2.25 13.77
CA ARG A 16 5.33 -2.67 12.49
C ARG A 16 4.65 -2.03 11.28
N LEU A 17 3.35 -1.74 11.39
CA LEU A 17 2.60 -0.97 10.38
C LEU A 17 2.78 0.55 10.51
N GLY A 18 3.54 1.01 11.50
CA GLY A 18 3.79 2.43 11.72
C GLY A 18 2.58 3.16 12.28
N CYS A 19 1.63 2.45 12.89
CA CYS A 19 0.45 3.03 13.54
C CYS A 19 0.81 3.66 14.90
N PHE A 20 1.86 4.49 14.94
CA PHE A 20 2.42 5.06 16.16
C PHE A 20 1.42 5.96 16.88
N LYS A 21 0.66 6.79 16.16
CA LYS A 21 -0.36 7.66 16.78
C LYS A 21 -1.46 6.85 17.50
N PRO A 22 -2.07 5.82 16.87
CA PRO A 22 -2.96 4.89 17.56
C PRO A 22 -2.31 4.23 18.78
N ILE A 23 -1.05 3.79 18.67
CA ILE A 23 -0.32 3.17 19.77
C ILE A 23 -0.14 4.11 20.95
N TYR A 24 0.25 5.37 20.72
CA TYR A 24 0.37 6.36 21.79
C TYR A 24 -0.96 6.60 22.51
N LEU A 25 -2.05 6.72 21.76
CA LEU A 25 -3.40 6.87 22.33
C LEU A 25 -3.83 5.64 23.13
N LEU A 26 -3.53 4.43 22.63
CA LEU A 26 -3.81 3.19 23.35
C LEU A 26 -3.03 3.12 24.68
N ARG A 27 -1.74 3.48 24.67
CA ARG A 27 -0.91 3.53 25.89
C ARG A 27 -1.46 4.53 26.92
N ASP A 28 -1.85 5.72 26.49
CA ASP A 28 -2.45 6.74 27.37
C ASP A 28 -3.76 6.24 27.99
N LEU A 29 -4.68 5.69 27.20
CA LEU A 29 -5.95 5.15 27.69
C LEU A 29 -5.74 4.00 28.70
N ILE A 30 -4.81 3.08 28.42
CA ILE A 30 -4.47 1.98 29.33
C ILE A 30 -3.90 2.54 30.64
N SER A 31 -2.98 3.51 30.58
CA SER A 31 -2.38 4.12 31.77
C SER A 31 -3.39 4.83 32.68
N ARG A 32 -4.50 5.31 32.11
CA ARG A 32 -5.61 5.95 32.83
C ARG A 32 -6.68 4.96 33.31
N GLY A 33 -6.52 3.66 33.05
CA GLY A 33 -7.50 2.63 33.39
C GLY A 33 -8.74 2.61 32.47
N GLU A 34 -8.73 3.33 31.36
CA GLU A 34 -9.86 3.44 30.41
C GLU A 34 -9.88 2.26 29.41
N LEU A 35 -9.91 1.03 29.94
CA LEU A 35 -9.69 -0.20 29.16
C LEU A 35 -10.73 -0.43 28.06
N GLU A 36 -12.01 -0.12 28.30
CA GLU A 36 -13.06 -0.26 27.28
C GLU A 36 -12.88 0.72 26.12
N ARG A 37 -12.44 1.95 26.39
CA ARG A 37 -12.13 2.93 25.33
C ARG A 37 -10.89 2.50 24.54
N ALA A 38 -9.87 1.98 25.20
CA ALA A 38 -8.70 1.42 24.53
C ALA A 38 -9.08 0.25 23.60
N LYS A 39 -9.93 -0.66 24.09
CA LYS A 39 -10.45 -1.79 23.32
C LYS A 39 -11.24 -1.35 22.09
N ASN A 40 -12.11 -0.36 22.24
CA ASN A 40 -12.91 0.17 21.12
C ASN A 40 -12.04 0.86 20.07
N LEU A 41 -11.05 1.66 20.49
CA LEU A 41 -10.09 2.27 19.57
C LEU A 41 -9.28 1.21 18.82
N PHE A 42 -8.74 0.22 19.53
CA PHE A 42 -7.98 -0.88 18.92
C PHE A 42 -8.84 -1.65 17.90
N GLY A 43 -10.06 -2.01 18.28
CA GLY A 43 -11.00 -2.71 17.40
C GLY A 43 -11.30 -1.94 16.12
N SER A 44 -11.55 -0.63 16.23
CA SER A 44 -11.79 0.24 15.07
C SER A 44 -10.59 0.31 14.13
N VAL A 45 -9.37 0.45 14.67
CA VAL A 45 -8.14 0.49 13.85
C VAL A 45 -7.93 -0.86 13.14
N VAL A 46 -8.14 -1.98 13.83
CA VAL A 46 -8.01 -3.31 13.23
C VAL A 46 -9.06 -3.54 12.14
N GLU A 47 -10.30 -3.11 12.33
CA GLU A 47 -11.35 -3.21 11.31
C GLU A 47 -11.00 -2.38 10.06
N ASP A 48 -10.48 -1.16 10.24
CA ASP A 48 -9.97 -0.34 9.15
C ASP A 48 -8.83 -1.01 8.40
N LEU A 49 -7.88 -1.62 9.11
CA LEU A 49 -6.77 -2.38 8.52
C LEU A 49 -7.25 -3.63 7.77
N LYS A 50 -8.26 -4.34 8.29
CA LYS A 50 -8.88 -5.49 7.61
C LYS A 50 -9.65 -5.09 6.36
N ARG A 51 -10.34 -3.95 6.37
CA ARG A 51 -10.97 -3.41 5.15
C ARG A 51 -9.91 -3.06 4.12
N PHE A 52 -8.83 -2.44 4.56
CA PHE A 52 -7.73 -2.06 3.69
C PHE A 52 -6.93 -3.25 3.15
N SER A 53 -6.81 -4.35 3.91
CA SER A 53 -6.17 -5.57 3.39
C SER A 53 -6.91 -6.16 2.19
N LYS A 54 -8.23 -5.97 2.09
CA LYS A 54 -8.98 -6.32 0.88
C LYS A 54 -8.53 -5.49 -0.32
N ASP A 55 -8.42 -4.17 -0.16
CA ASP A 55 -7.95 -3.27 -1.22
C ASP A 55 -6.51 -3.60 -1.65
N LEU A 56 -5.63 -3.86 -0.69
CA LEU A 56 -4.27 -4.32 -0.96
C LEU A 56 -4.25 -5.66 -1.70
N SER A 57 -5.13 -6.60 -1.36
CA SER A 57 -5.24 -7.88 -2.04
C SER A 57 -5.67 -7.71 -3.51
N GLU A 58 -6.64 -6.82 -3.77
CA GLU A 58 -7.06 -6.48 -5.13
C GLU A 58 -5.90 -5.88 -5.93
N ILE A 59 -5.17 -4.89 -5.37
CA ILE A 59 -3.99 -4.32 -6.05
C ILE A 59 -2.93 -5.40 -6.29
N SER A 60 -2.67 -6.28 -5.32
CA SER A 60 -1.70 -7.38 -5.48
C SER A 60 -2.10 -8.33 -6.60
N GLN A 61 -3.38 -8.65 -6.75
CA GLN A 61 -3.85 -9.49 -7.84
C GLN A 61 -3.66 -8.79 -9.19
N GLU A 62 -3.96 -7.49 -9.26
CA GLU A 62 -3.76 -6.68 -10.46
C GLU A 62 -2.29 -6.61 -10.88
N THR A 63 -1.35 -6.44 -9.94
CA THR A 63 0.10 -6.40 -10.27
C THR A 63 0.57 -7.63 -11.04
N SER A 64 -0.05 -8.80 -10.82
CA SER A 64 0.32 -10.04 -11.48
C SER A 64 0.04 -10.04 -12.99
N LYS A 65 -0.93 -9.23 -13.45
CA LYS A 65 -1.26 -9.08 -14.87
C LYS A 65 -0.17 -8.34 -15.66
N TYR A 66 0.70 -7.60 -14.96
CA TYR A 66 1.72 -6.73 -15.56
C TYR A 66 3.14 -7.31 -15.50
N ARG A 67 3.32 -8.59 -15.12
CA ARG A 67 4.64 -9.24 -15.02
C ARG A 67 5.45 -9.27 -16.33
N ASN A 68 4.81 -9.09 -17.47
CA ASN A 68 5.45 -9.10 -18.79
C ASN A 68 5.18 -7.80 -19.55
N ILE A 69 4.96 -6.69 -18.84
CA ILE A 69 4.63 -5.39 -19.45
C ILE A 69 5.73 -4.95 -20.44
N SER A 70 6.98 -5.34 -20.22
CA SER A 70 8.09 -5.03 -21.13
C SER A 70 8.04 -5.77 -22.47
N ARG A 71 7.23 -6.83 -22.58
CA ARG A 71 7.03 -7.58 -23.82
C ARG A 71 5.88 -7.05 -24.67
N LEU A 72 5.10 -6.10 -24.14
CA LEU A 72 3.99 -5.49 -24.87
C LEU A 72 4.51 -4.45 -25.86
N ALA A 73 3.70 -4.15 -26.88
CA ALA A 73 3.92 -2.95 -27.67
C ALA A 73 3.90 -1.72 -26.75
N PRO A 74 4.77 -0.72 -26.94
CA PRO A 74 4.88 0.42 -26.02
C PRO A 74 3.56 1.18 -25.77
N THR A 75 2.68 1.24 -26.76
CA THR A 75 1.34 1.84 -26.63
C THR A 75 0.41 1.04 -25.72
N ASP A 76 0.49 -0.29 -25.75
CA ASP A 76 -0.33 -1.16 -24.91
C ASP A 76 0.24 -1.23 -23.49
N ALA A 77 1.56 -1.20 -23.36
CA ALA A 77 2.22 -1.02 -22.07
C ALA A 77 1.81 0.31 -21.40
N LEU A 78 1.69 1.40 -22.16
CA LEU A 78 1.23 2.68 -21.63
C LEU A 78 -0.21 2.59 -21.09
N LYS A 79 -1.14 2.01 -21.87
CA LYS A 79 -2.54 1.79 -21.43
C LYS A 79 -2.61 0.90 -20.18
N ALA A 80 -1.76 -0.12 -20.12
CA ALA A 80 -1.64 -1.02 -18.98
C ALA A 80 -1.18 -0.27 -17.72
N ALA A 81 -0.15 0.58 -17.85
CA ALA A 81 0.35 1.42 -16.77
C ALA A 81 -0.71 2.42 -16.28
N GLU A 82 -1.44 3.06 -17.20
CA GLU A 82 -2.55 3.98 -16.86
C GLU A 82 -3.68 3.27 -16.11
N SER A 83 -4.06 2.07 -16.57
CA SER A 83 -5.08 1.24 -15.92
C SER A 83 -4.66 0.85 -14.51
N PHE A 84 -3.40 0.41 -14.33
CA PHE A 84 -2.86 0.08 -13.02
C PHE A 84 -2.82 1.31 -12.08
N LEU A 85 -2.35 2.45 -12.57
CA LEU A 85 -2.34 3.71 -11.82
C LEU A 85 -3.74 4.16 -11.41
N ALA A 86 -4.76 3.97 -12.26
CA ALA A 86 -6.13 4.31 -11.91
C ALA A 86 -6.68 3.46 -10.75
N ILE A 87 -6.40 2.15 -10.77
CA ILE A 87 -6.77 1.25 -9.67
C ILE A 87 -6.05 1.65 -8.39
N LEU A 88 -4.72 1.82 -8.46
CA LEU A 88 -3.92 2.22 -7.32
C LEU A 88 -4.40 3.55 -6.73
N LYS A 89 -4.66 4.57 -7.57
CA LYS A 89 -5.20 5.86 -7.15
C LYS A 89 -6.52 5.72 -6.41
N SER A 90 -7.47 4.99 -7.00
CA SER A 90 -8.81 4.78 -6.43
C SER A 90 -8.71 4.24 -5.01
N LYS A 91 -7.87 3.22 -4.80
CA LYS A 91 -7.72 2.52 -3.51
C LYS A 91 -6.88 3.28 -2.49
N VAL A 92 -5.75 3.87 -2.90
CA VAL A 92 -4.83 4.58 -1.99
C VAL A 92 -5.51 5.80 -1.37
N PHE A 93 -6.20 6.60 -2.18
CA PHE A 93 -6.83 7.83 -1.68
C PHE A 93 -8.19 7.62 -1.00
N SER A 94 -8.82 6.46 -1.18
CA SER A 94 -10.05 6.07 -0.47
C SER A 94 -9.80 5.36 0.86
N SER A 95 -8.55 5.28 1.32
CA SER A 95 -8.19 4.53 2.54
C SER A 95 -8.99 4.98 3.77
N PRO A 96 -9.44 4.04 4.64
CA PRO A 96 -10.11 4.35 5.90
C PRO A 96 -9.29 5.25 6.84
N SER A 97 -9.95 5.93 7.77
CA SER A 97 -9.30 6.87 8.68
C SER A 97 -8.23 6.24 9.56
N GLY A 98 -8.43 5.02 10.05
CA GLY A 98 -7.46 4.31 10.90
C GLY A 98 -6.17 3.95 10.18
N VAL A 99 -6.25 3.66 8.87
CA VAL A 99 -5.08 3.38 8.02
C VAL A 99 -4.23 4.64 7.81
N ARG A 100 -4.89 5.80 7.66
CA ARG A 100 -4.21 7.11 7.55
C ARG A 100 -3.35 7.43 8.77
N LEU A 101 -3.62 6.80 9.91
CA LEU A 101 -2.85 6.97 11.14
C LEU A 101 -1.60 6.08 11.19
N CYS A 102 -1.41 5.22 10.20
CA CYS A 102 -0.27 4.31 10.06
C CYS A 102 0.74 4.86 9.06
N ILE A 103 1.86 5.39 9.58
CA ILE A 103 2.83 6.17 8.79
C ILE A 103 3.57 5.34 7.74
N TYR A 104 3.63 4.01 7.90
CA TYR A 104 4.25 3.14 6.90
C TYR A 104 3.31 2.74 5.78
N ILE A 105 1.99 2.92 5.90
CA ILE A 105 1.08 2.42 4.88
C ILE A 105 0.83 3.49 3.81
N GLN A 106 0.13 4.57 4.16
CA GLN A 106 -0.38 5.50 3.16
C GLN A 106 0.70 6.37 2.47
N PRO A 107 1.63 7.02 3.20
CA PRO A 107 2.69 7.81 2.56
C PRO A 107 3.55 7.00 1.59
N HIS A 108 3.84 5.73 1.92
CA HIS A 108 4.61 4.86 1.04
C HIS A 108 3.86 4.50 -0.24
N LEU A 109 2.55 4.25 -0.15
CA LEU A 109 1.72 3.99 -1.33
C LEU A 109 1.57 5.23 -2.22
N GLU A 110 1.54 6.43 -1.64
CA GLU A 110 1.56 7.70 -2.37
C GLU A 110 2.89 7.94 -3.11
N VAL A 111 4.03 7.58 -2.49
CA VAL A 111 5.35 7.60 -3.15
C VAL A 111 5.41 6.59 -4.30
N ILE A 112 4.90 5.38 -4.08
CA ILE A 112 4.79 4.35 -5.14
C ILE A 112 3.96 4.88 -6.32
N TYR A 113 2.80 5.48 -6.03
CA TYR A 113 1.93 6.05 -7.05
C TYR A 113 2.64 7.14 -7.86
N THR A 114 3.31 8.08 -7.17
CA THR A 114 4.06 9.16 -7.81
C THR A 114 5.16 8.63 -8.73
N ASN A 115 5.94 7.64 -8.27
CA ASN A 115 7.03 7.08 -9.06
C ASN A 115 6.53 6.33 -10.31
N LEU A 116 5.48 5.51 -10.16
CA LEU A 116 4.84 4.86 -11.30
C LEU A 116 4.27 5.88 -12.30
N SER A 117 3.68 6.97 -11.79
CA SER A 117 3.15 8.06 -12.61
C SER A 117 4.25 8.71 -13.45
N ASN A 118 5.42 8.95 -12.87
CA ASN A 118 6.58 9.50 -13.57
C ASN A 118 7.11 8.53 -14.64
N MET A 119 7.26 7.24 -14.32
CA MET A 119 7.69 6.23 -15.30
C MET A 119 6.71 6.11 -16.47
N ARG A 120 5.40 6.22 -16.22
CA ARG A 120 4.36 6.28 -17.25
C ARG A 120 4.49 7.53 -18.14
N GLU A 121 4.86 8.66 -17.58
CA GLU A 121 5.17 9.89 -18.33
C GLU A 121 6.42 9.75 -19.19
N ASP A 122 7.47 9.11 -18.68
CA ASP A 122 8.69 8.79 -19.43
C ASP A 122 8.38 7.90 -20.64
N LEU A 123 7.55 6.88 -20.44
CA LEU A 123 7.08 5.99 -21.50
C LEU A 123 6.32 6.78 -22.59
N ALA A 124 5.40 7.66 -22.18
CA ALA A 124 4.64 8.50 -23.10
C ALA A 124 5.54 9.50 -23.87
N ARG A 125 6.58 10.04 -23.23
CA ARG A 125 7.57 10.92 -23.89
C ARG A 125 8.46 10.14 -24.87
N GLY A 126 8.91 8.95 -24.50
CA GLY A 126 9.68 8.07 -25.39
C GLY A 126 8.92 7.74 -26.68
N LEU A 127 7.60 7.51 -26.56
CA LEU A 127 6.72 7.25 -27.70
C LEU A 127 6.65 8.43 -28.67
N LYS A 128 6.57 9.66 -28.15
CA LYS A 128 6.51 10.88 -28.97
C LYS A 128 7.83 11.21 -29.68
N THR A 129 8.95 10.86 -29.07
CA THR A 129 10.30 11.21 -29.56
C THR A 129 10.91 10.14 -30.46
N GLY A 130 10.31 8.93 -30.53
CA GLY A 130 10.80 7.83 -31.37
C GLY A 130 12.07 7.15 -30.86
N SER A 131 12.52 7.46 -29.64
CA SER A 131 13.73 6.86 -29.06
C SER A 131 13.48 5.43 -28.57
N THR A 132 13.85 4.44 -29.37
CA THR A 132 13.60 3.01 -29.08
C THR A 132 14.40 2.48 -27.89
N SER A 133 15.67 2.88 -27.73
CA SER A 133 16.51 2.44 -26.60
C SER A 133 16.02 2.99 -25.26
N SER A 134 15.52 4.23 -25.24
CA SER A 134 14.90 4.82 -24.05
C SER A 134 13.61 4.11 -23.69
N LEU A 135 12.78 3.76 -24.68
CA LEU A 135 11.51 3.05 -24.47
C LEU A 135 11.71 1.67 -23.86
N GLU A 136 12.65 0.88 -24.40
CA GLU A 136 12.93 -0.47 -23.88
C GLU A 136 13.42 -0.42 -22.42
N LYS A 137 14.30 0.54 -22.10
CA LYS A 137 14.77 0.74 -20.72
C LYS A 137 13.61 1.11 -19.79
N THR A 138 12.81 2.11 -20.15
CA THR A 138 11.67 2.55 -19.34
C THR A 138 10.66 1.42 -19.11
N LEU A 139 10.43 0.57 -20.10
CA LEU A 139 9.57 -0.61 -19.96
C LEU A 139 10.11 -1.64 -18.97
N LYS A 140 11.43 -1.92 -19.00
CA LYS A 140 12.08 -2.82 -18.03
C LYS A 140 12.07 -2.23 -16.62
N ASP A 141 12.34 -0.93 -16.49
CA ASP A 141 12.31 -0.22 -15.21
C ASP A 141 10.89 -0.23 -14.62
N LEU A 142 9.87 -0.02 -15.44
CA LEU A 142 8.46 -0.10 -15.05
C LEU A 142 8.08 -1.52 -14.58
N GLU A 143 8.49 -2.56 -15.32
CA GLU A 143 8.23 -3.96 -14.94
C GLU A 143 8.85 -4.31 -13.57
N ALA A 144 10.13 -3.94 -13.40
CA ALA A 144 10.85 -4.15 -12.14
C ALA A 144 10.17 -3.39 -10.98
N TYR A 145 9.71 -2.16 -11.23
CA TYR A 145 9.05 -1.36 -10.20
C TYR A 145 7.67 -1.93 -9.83
N ILE A 146 6.88 -2.41 -10.79
CA ILE A 146 5.61 -3.11 -10.51
C ILE A 146 5.86 -4.37 -9.68
N ALA A 147 6.93 -5.12 -9.95
CA ALA A 147 7.32 -6.28 -9.14
C ALA A 147 7.68 -5.90 -7.70
N TYR A 148 8.40 -4.78 -7.51
CA TYR A 148 8.67 -4.21 -6.19
C TYR A 148 7.38 -3.86 -5.45
N VAL A 149 6.44 -3.19 -6.11
CA VAL A 149 5.13 -2.83 -5.54
C VAL A 149 4.36 -4.08 -5.12
N ALA A 150 4.34 -5.12 -5.96
CA ALA A 150 3.68 -6.38 -5.65
C ALA A 150 4.24 -7.04 -4.37
N ARG A 151 5.56 -7.01 -4.20
CA ARG A 151 6.21 -7.52 -2.98
C ARG A 151 5.85 -6.68 -1.77
N TYR A 152 5.95 -5.35 -1.89
CA TYR A 152 5.62 -4.43 -0.81
C TYR A 152 4.19 -4.65 -0.28
N ILE A 153 3.22 -4.77 -1.19
CA ILE A 153 1.82 -5.03 -0.84
C ILE A 153 1.65 -6.37 -0.14
N ARG A 154 2.34 -7.43 -0.61
CA ARG A 154 2.30 -8.75 0.03
C ARG A 154 2.84 -8.72 1.46
N ASP A 155 3.95 -8.03 1.68
CA ASP A 155 4.57 -7.91 3.00
C ASP A 155 3.62 -7.17 3.97
N LEU A 156 2.95 -6.11 3.51
CA LEU A 156 1.90 -5.44 4.30
C LEU A 156 0.72 -6.36 4.62
N LEU A 157 0.24 -7.15 3.66
CA LEU A 157 -0.85 -8.11 3.87
C LEU A 157 -0.49 -9.14 4.93
N GLN A 158 0.74 -9.65 4.91
CA GLN A 158 1.21 -10.61 5.89
C GLN A 158 1.18 -10.00 7.30
N ILE A 159 1.69 -8.78 7.48
CA ILE A 159 1.68 -8.10 8.77
C ILE A 159 0.25 -7.82 9.24
N ILE A 160 -0.66 -7.40 8.35
CA ILE A 160 -2.06 -7.14 8.70
C ILE A 160 -2.78 -8.44 9.10
N ASN A 161 -2.47 -9.57 8.47
CA ASN A 161 -3.07 -10.86 8.81
C ASN A 161 -2.62 -11.41 10.18
N GLU A 162 -1.56 -10.87 10.76
CA GLU A 162 -1.11 -11.17 12.13
C GLU A 162 -1.92 -10.42 13.22
N LEU A 163 -2.83 -9.51 12.84
CA LEU A 163 -3.73 -8.74 13.73
C LEU A 163 -5.00 -9.49 14.12
#